data_AF-D7F8Q0-F1
#
_entry.id   AF-D7F8Q0-F1
#
_cell.length_a   1.000
_cell.length_b   1.000
_cell.length_c   1.000
_cell.angle_alpha   90.00
_cell.angle_beta   90.00
_cell.angle_gamma   90.00
#
_symmetry.space_group_name_H-M   'P 1'
#
loop_
_entity.id
_entity.type
_entity.pdbx_description
1 polymer ?
#
loop_
_entity_poly.entity_id
_entity_poly.type
_entity_poly.pdbx_seq_one_letter_code
_entity_poly.pdbx_strand_id
1 'polypeptide(L)'
;AMFLYTTSKERQMPYRSIWHTLVTIQVSVCFLTMCYGVTESLGDRVQMGRDIAFIIGLFYIAFKVYYFQWYGDELDEVVEALETFHPWAQKGPGAVDYRTGKRWYFTLSFFLTSSWLVFLWIFLLLLITSPLWVHKQILPLHAAFPFQWQERSIHPISHAIIYLFQSWSLTYFLTWLMCIEGLSVSIYVEITLVSLSVLEAMEARKDPKVVTQFAVLMLLALGHLSMWSYFGDLLSQKSLKISEAAYEAYDPTK
;
A
#
# COMPACT_ATOMS: atom_id res chain seq x y z
N ALA A 1 -4.79 6.17 17.95
CA ALA A 1 -3.89 5.38 17.09
C ALA A 1 -4.47 4.00 16.83
N MET A 2 -4.89 3.76 15.58
CA MET A 2 -5.14 2.42 15.05
C MET A 2 -3.79 1.69 14.96
N PHE A 3 -3.76 0.37 15.17
CA PHE A 3 -2.60 -0.53 15.17
C PHE A 3 -1.75 -0.58 13.86
N LEU A 4 -1.72 0.51 13.09
CA LEU A 4 -1.19 0.62 11.74
C LEU A 4 0.28 1.07 11.74
N TYR A 5 0.65 2.05 12.56
CA TYR A 5 2.04 2.51 12.69
C TYR A 5 2.35 2.83 14.16
N THR A 6 3.63 2.98 14.50
CA THR A 6 4.06 3.29 15.87
C THR A 6 4.90 4.54 15.93
N THR A 7 4.55 5.42 16.85
CA THR A 7 5.45 6.46 17.34
C THR A 7 6.42 5.93 18.39
N SER A 8 7.47 6.70 18.66
CA SER A 8 8.40 6.51 19.78
C SER A 8 7.68 6.28 21.11
N LYS A 9 6.63 7.05 21.40
CA LYS A 9 5.80 6.90 22.61
C LYS A 9 5.07 5.57 22.64
N GLU A 10 4.53 5.14 21.52
CA GLU A 10 3.77 3.88 21.44
C GLU A 10 4.65 2.65 21.48
N ARG A 11 5.90 2.74 21.03
CA ARG A 11 6.92 1.69 21.19
C ARG A 11 7.29 1.41 22.65
N GLN A 12 7.02 2.34 23.56
CA GLN A 12 7.22 2.13 25.01
C GLN A 12 6.10 1.29 25.63
N MET A 13 4.95 1.15 24.95
CA MET A 13 3.86 0.32 25.44
C MET A 13 4.13 -1.16 25.09
N PRO A 14 4.17 -2.07 26.08
CA PRO A 14 4.64 -3.44 25.87
C PRO A 14 3.81 -4.20 24.83
N TYR A 15 2.48 -4.08 24.89
CA TYR A 15 1.59 -4.76 23.94
C TYR A 15 1.80 -4.30 22.48
N ARG A 16 2.00 -2.99 22.26
CA ARG A 16 2.22 -2.44 20.92
C ARG A 16 3.59 -2.82 20.39
N SER A 17 4.63 -2.65 21.19
CA SER A 17 5.99 -3.04 20.81
C SER A 17 6.08 -4.50 20.39
N ILE A 18 5.42 -5.41 21.15
CA ILE A 18 5.34 -6.83 20.82
C ILE A 18 4.62 -7.02 19.48
N TRP A 19 3.44 -6.41 19.28
CA TRP A 19 2.68 -6.55 18.03
C TRP A 19 3.49 -6.12 16.81
N HIS A 20 4.12 -4.94 16.86
CA HIS A 20 4.89 -4.44 15.73
C HIS A 20 6.14 -5.29 15.46
N THR A 21 6.81 -5.77 16.51
CA THR A 21 7.93 -6.72 16.36
C THR A 21 7.47 -8.01 15.68
N LEU A 22 6.30 -8.54 16.06
CA LEU A 22 5.70 -9.71 15.43
C LEU A 22 5.42 -9.46 13.94
N VAL A 23 4.81 -8.31 13.60
CA VAL A 23 4.52 -7.91 12.22
C VAL A 23 5.80 -7.80 11.39
N THR A 24 6.86 -7.19 11.92
CA THR A 24 8.16 -7.07 11.25
C THR A 24 8.81 -8.43 11.01
N ILE A 25 8.76 -9.34 11.99
CA ILE A 25 9.26 -10.71 11.85
C ILE A 25 8.44 -11.46 10.78
N GLN A 26 7.12 -11.35 10.85
CA GLN A 26 6.19 -12.02 9.94
C GLN A 26 6.43 -11.60 8.48
N VAL A 27 6.56 -10.30 8.21
CA VAL A 27 6.80 -9.81 6.83
C VAL A 27 8.19 -10.24 6.33
N SER A 28 9.19 -10.24 7.21
CA SER A 28 10.56 -10.69 6.89
C SER A 28 10.59 -12.17 6.55
N VAL A 29 9.94 -13.02 7.35
CA VAL A 29 9.87 -14.46 7.12
C VAL A 29 9.13 -14.76 5.81
N CYS A 30 8.00 -14.11 5.55
CA CYS A 30 7.28 -14.26 4.29
C CYS A 30 8.16 -13.84 3.09
N PHE A 31 8.87 -12.71 3.19
CA PHE A 31 9.70 -12.22 2.11
C PHE A 31 10.88 -13.16 1.81
N LEU A 32 11.62 -13.57 2.84
CA LEU A 32 12.78 -14.45 2.68
C LEU A 32 12.40 -15.83 2.13
N THR A 33 11.29 -16.40 2.60
CA THR A 33 10.81 -17.72 2.13
C THR A 33 10.32 -17.69 0.68
N MET A 34 9.73 -16.57 0.23
CA MET A 34 9.40 -16.37 -1.18
C MET A 34 10.64 -16.18 -2.05
N CYS A 35 11.62 -15.38 -1.61
CA CYS A 35 12.89 -15.22 -2.31
C CYS A 35 13.62 -16.56 -2.48
N TYR A 36 13.58 -17.42 -1.46
CA TYR A 36 14.12 -18.79 -1.57
C TYR A 36 13.30 -19.65 -2.55
N GLY A 37 11.97 -19.54 -2.54
CA GLY A 37 11.06 -20.24 -3.46
C GLY A 37 11.30 -19.92 -4.94
N VAL A 38 11.83 -18.74 -5.28
CA VAL A 38 12.21 -18.42 -6.68
C VAL A 38 13.20 -19.43 -7.24
N THR A 39 14.11 -19.96 -6.41
CA THR A 39 15.12 -20.92 -6.85
C THR A 39 14.49 -22.21 -7.40
N GLU A 40 13.33 -22.62 -6.87
CA GLU A 40 12.56 -23.77 -7.35
C GLU A 40 11.81 -23.46 -8.66
N SER A 41 11.53 -22.19 -8.94
CA SER A 41 10.80 -21.74 -10.13
C SER A 41 11.68 -21.45 -11.36
N LEU A 42 13.01 -21.44 -11.23
CA LEU A 42 13.94 -21.03 -12.29
C LEU A 42 13.80 -21.83 -13.60
N GLY A 43 13.28 -23.07 -13.52
CA GLY A 43 13.05 -23.92 -14.70
C GLY A 43 11.81 -23.55 -15.53
N ASP A 44 10.85 -22.81 -14.96
CA ASP A 44 9.60 -22.43 -15.62
C ASP A 44 9.48 -20.90 -15.65
N ARG A 45 9.67 -20.31 -16.83
CA ARG A 45 9.63 -18.85 -17.02
C ARG A 45 8.30 -18.23 -16.61
N VAL A 46 7.19 -18.94 -16.76
CA VAL A 46 5.85 -18.45 -16.40
C VAL A 46 5.70 -18.42 -14.89
N GLN A 47 6.07 -19.51 -14.22
CA GLN A 47 6.04 -19.59 -12.75
C GLN A 47 6.99 -18.57 -12.12
N MET A 48 8.21 -18.46 -12.65
CA MET A 48 9.19 -17.48 -12.19
C MET A 48 8.67 -16.04 -12.35
N GLY A 49 8.03 -15.71 -13.47
CA GLY A 49 7.43 -14.39 -13.69
C GLY A 49 6.36 -14.05 -12.65
N ARG A 50 5.50 -15.03 -12.34
CA ARG A 50 4.47 -14.89 -11.28
C ARG A 50 5.11 -14.69 -9.90
N ASP A 51 6.13 -15.47 -9.57
CA ASP A 51 6.78 -15.41 -8.25
C ASP A 51 7.50 -14.07 -8.06
N ILE A 52 8.19 -13.58 -9.09
CA ILE A 52 8.81 -12.25 -9.09
C ILE A 52 7.76 -11.15 -8.86
N ALA A 53 6.60 -11.23 -9.51
CA ALA A 53 5.54 -10.26 -9.32
C ALA A 53 5.05 -10.20 -7.87
N PHE A 54 4.84 -11.37 -7.23
CA PHE A 54 4.46 -11.43 -5.82
C PHE A 54 5.58 -10.95 -4.88
N ILE A 55 6.85 -11.23 -5.20
CA ILE A 55 8.00 -10.75 -4.42
C ILE A 55 8.12 -9.24 -4.49
N ILE A 56 7.92 -8.63 -5.66
CA ILE A 56 7.90 -7.17 -5.81
C ILE A 56 6.76 -6.57 -4.98
N GLY A 57 5.57 -7.17 -5.04
CA GLY A 57 4.42 -6.74 -4.23
C GLY A 57 4.70 -6.82 -2.72
N LEU A 58 5.28 -7.93 -2.25
CA LEU A 58 5.63 -8.09 -0.84
C LEU A 58 6.80 -7.19 -0.42
N PHE A 59 7.77 -6.95 -1.30
CA PHE A 59 8.85 -5.99 -1.07
C PHE A 59 8.29 -4.59 -0.84
N TYR A 60 7.33 -4.16 -1.67
CA TYR A 60 6.67 -2.87 -1.49
C TYR A 60 5.96 -2.77 -0.14
N ILE A 61 5.25 -3.82 0.28
CA ILE A 61 4.61 -3.87 1.60
C ILE A 61 5.65 -3.83 2.72
N ALA A 62 6.69 -4.64 2.65
CA ALA A 62 7.77 -4.67 3.64
C ALA A 62 8.43 -3.30 3.77
N PHE A 63 8.79 -2.68 2.65
CA PHE A 63 9.35 -1.33 2.60
C PHE A 63 8.46 -0.33 3.31
N LYS A 64 7.14 -0.33 3.04
CA LYS A 64 6.18 0.53 3.72
C LYS A 64 6.11 0.25 5.22
N VAL A 65 6.06 -1.01 5.65
CA VAL A 65 6.06 -1.38 7.08
C VAL A 65 7.28 -0.79 7.79
N TYR A 66 8.48 -0.97 7.23
CA TYR A 66 9.70 -0.39 7.81
C TYR A 66 9.70 1.14 7.78
N TYR A 67 9.27 1.72 6.66
CA TYR A 67 9.19 3.17 6.50
C TYR A 67 8.30 3.82 7.57
N PHE A 68 7.07 3.34 7.73
CA PHE A 68 6.14 3.88 8.73
C PHE A 68 6.54 3.55 10.17
N GLN A 69 7.33 2.49 10.39
CA GLN A 69 7.90 2.21 11.70
C GLN A 69 9.06 3.15 12.04
N TRP A 70 9.87 3.57 11.06
CA TRP A 70 10.94 4.54 11.29
C TRP A 70 10.42 5.97 11.38
N TYR A 71 9.53 6.36 10.47
CA TYR A 71 9.05 7.74 10.32
C TYR A 71 7.68 8.00 10.97
N GLY A 72 7.28 7.15 11.92
CA GLY A 72 5.97 7.26 12.57
C GLY A 72 5.81 8.54 13.40
N ASP A 73 6.90 9.03 14.01
CA ASP A 73 6.90 10.26 14.81
C ASP A 73 6.72 11.50 13.92
N GLU A 74 7.41 11.55 12.78
CA GLU A 74 7.30 12.62 11.78
C GLU A 74 5.91 12.63 11.11
N LEU A 75 5.31 11.44 10.90
CA LEU A 75 3.94 11.34 10.40
C LEU A 75 2.94 11.96 11.37
N ASP A 76 3.07 11.69 12.68
CA ASP A 76 2.22 12.28 13.71
C ASP A 76 2.39 13.80 13.75
N GLU A 77 3.61 14.32 13.59
CA GLU A 77 3.86 15.77 13.50
C GLU A 77 3.14 16.40 12.30
N VAL A 78 3.16 15.75 11.13
CA VAL A 78 2.41 16.21 9.94
C VAL A 78 0.91 16.23 10.20
N VAL A 79 0.37 15.17 10.83
CA VAL A 79 -1.06 15.10 11.16
C VAL A 79 -1.45 16.18 12.18
N GLU A 80 -0.65 16.38 13.24
CA GLU A 80 -0.89 17.41 14.26
C GLU A 80 -0.79 18.83 13.66
N ALA A 81 0.14 19.05 12.74
CA ALA A 81 0.22 20.31 12.00
C ALA A 81 -1.05 20.55 11.18
N LEU A 82 -1.56 19.54 10.45
CA LEU A 82 -2.81 19.64 9.70
C LEU A 82 -4.02 19.93 10.60
N GLU A 83 -4.10 19.27 11.76
CA GLU A 83 -5.14 19.55 12.76
C GLU A 83 -5.08 21.00 13.26
N THR A 84 -3.88 21.54 13.44
CA THR A 84 -3.68 22.93 13.87
C THR A 84 -4.15 23.95 12.82
N PHE A 85 -4.06 23.62 11.52
CA PHE A 85 -4.60 24.46 10.44
C PHE A 85 -6.12 24.34 10.29
N HIS A 86 -6.73 23.29 10.83
CA HIS A 86 -8.16 23.00 10.67
C HIS A 86 -9.09 24.14 11.15
N PRO A 87 -8.88 24.81 12.30
CA PRO A 87 -9.73 25.90 12.77
C PRO A 87 -9.71 27.13 11.83
N TRP A 88 -8.55 27.42 11.23
CA TRP A 88 -8.41 28.53 10.29
C TRP A 88 -9.16 28.25 9.00
N ALA A 89 -9.06 27.02 8.49
CA ALA A 89 -9.80 26.55 7.32
C ALA A 89 -11.34 26.56 7.52
N GLN A 90 -11.83 26.42 8.76
CA GLN A 90 -13.27 26.45 9.07
C GLN A 90 -13.85 27.86 9.29
N LYS A 91 -13.03 28.87 9.61
CA LYS A 91 -13.51 30.21 10.00
C LYS A 91 -13.07 31.34 9.06
N GLY A 92 -12.17 31.08 8.11
CA GLY A 92 -11.69 32.08 7.14
C GLY A 92 -12.69 32.41 6.02
N PRO A 93 -12.40 33.44 5.19
CA PRO A 93 -13.27 33.87 4.08
C PRO A 93 -13.54 32.77 3.03
N GLY A 94 -12.68 31.76 2.91
CA GLY A 94 -12.86 30.58 2.03
C GLY A 94 -13.50 29.35 2.70
N ALA A 95 -14.06 29.48 3.92
CA ALA A 95 -14.53 28.34 4.71
C ALA A 95 -15.74 27.59 4.12
N VAL A 96 -16.53 28.23 3.26
CA VAL A 96 -17.68 27.60 2.58
C VAL A 96 -17.19 26.67 1.47
N ASP A 97 -16.24 27.13 0.65
CA ASP A 97 -15.66 26.35 -0.44
C ASP A 97 -14.80 25.21 0.08
N TYR A 98 -13.99 25.46 1.12
CA TYR A 98 -13.23 24.41 1.82
C TYR A 98 -14.12 23.28 2.34
N ARG A 99 -15.25 23.60 2.99
CA ARG A 99 -16.17 22.58 3.54
C ARG A 99 -16.88 21.79 2.44
N THR A 100 -17.25 22.45 1.35
CA THR A 100 -17.90 21.80 0.21
C THR A 100 -16.92 20.86 -0.50
N GLY A 101 -15.69 21.32 -0.75
CA GLY A 101 -14.61 20.49 -1.28
C GLY A 101 -14.31 19.29 -0.36
N LYS A 102 -14.10 19.51 0.94
CA LYS A 102 -13.82 18.44 1.91
C LYS A 102 -14.93 17.38 1.95
N ARG A 103 -16.20 17.78 1.90
CA ARG A 103 -17.34 16.84 1.83
C ARG A 103 -17.29 15.99 0.56
N TRP A 104 -17.07 16.62 -0.60
CA TRP A 104 -16.97 15.93 -1.87
C TRP A 104 -15.80 14.94 -1.90
N TYR A 105 -14.62 15.35 -1.44
CA TYR A 105 -13.45 14.48 -1.34
C TYR A 105 -13.66 13.32 -0.36
N PHE A 106 -14.31 13.57 0.78
CA PHE A 106 -14.65 12.52 1.74
C PHE A 106 -15.60 11.49 1.11
N THR A 107 -16.64 11.95 0.42
CA THR A 107 -17.58 11.07 -0.30
C THR A 107 -16.88 10.29 -1.42
N LEU A 108 -16.06 10.94 -2.24
CA LEU A 108 -15.29 10.29 -3.29
C LEU A 108 -14.32 9.24 -2.72
N SER A 109 -13.58 9.60 -1.67
CA SER A 109 -12.67 8.71 -0.95
C SER A 109 -13.41 7.49 -0.41
N PHE A 110 -14.57 7.70 0.23
CA PHE A 110 -15.41 6.60 0.71
C PHE A 110 -15.82 5.63 -0.41
N PHE A 111 -16.29 6.14 -1.55
CA PHE A 111 -16.65 5.30 -2.69
C PHE A 111 -15.45 4.57 -3.29
N LEU A 112 -14.32 5.25 -3.44
CA LEU A 112 -13.10 4.67 -4.00
C LEU A 112 -12.56 3.57 -3.08
N THR A 113 -12.43 3.82 -1.78
CA THR A 113 -12.00 2.84 -0.77
C THR A 113 -12.96 1.65 -0.70
N SER A 114 -14.28 1.90 -0.73
CA SER A 114 -15.29 0.82 -0.71
C SER A 114 -15.20 -0.05 -1.96
N SER A 115 -15.01 0.57 -3.14
CA SER A 115 -14.83 -0.17 -4.39
C SER A 115 -13.54 -0.99 -4.38
N TRP A 116 -12.44 -0.39 -3.91
CA TRP A 116 -11.15 -1.06 -3.79
C TRP A 116 -11.18 -2.24 -2.82
N LEU A 117 -11.91 -2.09 -1.70
CA LEU A 117 -12.15 -3.17 -0.74
C LEU A 117 -12.78 -4.40 -1.40
N VAL A 118 -13.79 -4.21 -2.25
CA VAL A 118 -14.45 -5.31 -2.96
C VAL A 118 -13.45 -6.06 -3.86
N PHE A 119 -12.64 -5.33 -4.64
CA PHE A 119 -11.61 -5.95 -5.47
C PHE A 119 -10.55 -6.69 -4.64
N LEU A 120 -10.14 -6.11 -3.51
CA LEU A 120 -9.17 -6.72 -2.61
C LEU A 120 -9.72 -8.02 -1.99
N TRP A 121 -10.98 -8.05 -1.58
CA TRP A 121 -11.64 -9.27 -1.09
C TRP A 121 -11.71 -10.35 -2.16
N ILE A 122 -12.08 -10.01 -3.38
CA ILE A 122 -12.11 -10.96 -4.52
C ILE A 122 -10.70 -11.50 -4.77
N PHE A 123 -9.70 -10.62 -4.84
CA PHE A 123 -8.30 -11.00 -5.05
C PHE A 123 -7.78 -11.92 -3.93
N LEU A 124 -8.07 -11.61 -2.66
CA LEU A 124 -7.71 -12.45 -1.51
C LEU A 124 -8.34 -13.84 -1.60
N LEU A 125 -9.64 -13.91 -1.91
CA LEU A 125 -10.35 -15.17 -2.05
C LEU A 125 -9.76 -16.01 -3.18
N LEU A 126 -9.49 -15.40 -4.33
CA LEU A 126 -8.83 -16.09 -5.45
C LEU A 126 -7.44 -16.59 -5.08
N LEU A 127 -6.61 -15.78 -4.40
CA LEU A 127 -5.25 -16.16 -4.05
C LEU A 127 -5.22 -17.28 -3.01
N ILE A 128 -6.06 -17.19 -1.97
CA ILE A 128 -6.16 -18.22 -0.93
C ILE A 128 -6.73 -19.51 -1.51
N THR A 129 -7.72 -19.46 -2.40
CA THR A 129 -8.32 -20.67 -2.98
C THR A 129 -7.55 -21.25 -4.17
N SER A 130 -6.59 -20.53 -4.76
CA SER A 130 -5.81 -20.99 -5.92
C SER A 130 -5.22 -22.41 -5.77
N PRO A 131 -4.62 -22.79 -4.62
CA PRO A 131 -4.09 -24.15 -4.41
C PRO A 131 -5.15 -25.27 -4.48
N LEU A 132 -6.45 -24.94 -4.36
CA LEU A 132 -7.53 -25.92 -4.42
C LEU A 132 -7.91 -26.29 -5.86
N TRP A 133 -7.63 -25.41 -6.84
CA TRP A 133 -8.02 -25.59 -8.23
C TRP A 133 -6.81 -25.79 -9.16
N VAL A 134 -5.65 -25.23 -8.80
CA VAL A 134 -4.42 -25.29 -9.61
C VAL A 134 -3.51 -26.42 -9.10
N HIS A 135 -3.44 -27.52 -9.85
CA HIS A 135 -2.78 -28.77 -9.41
C HIS A 135 -1.27 -28.63 -9.12
N LYS A 136 -0.58 -27.66 -9.72
CA LYS A 136 0.85 -27.39 -9.45
C LYS A 136 1.10 -26.45 -8.28
N GLN A 137 0.06 -25.78 -7.76
CA GLN A 137 0.21 -24.77 -6.72
C GLN A 137 -0.10 -25.38 -5.35
N ILE A 138 0.92 -25.48 -4.51
CA ILE A 138 0.81 -26.13 -3.19
C ILE A 138 0.38 -25.12 -2.12
N LEU A 139 0.84 -23.87 -2.22
CA LEU A 139 0.61 -22.80 -1.24
C LEU A 139 0.01 -21.54 -1.89
N PRO A 140 -0.74 -20.71 -1.15
CA PRO A 140 -1.27 -19.44 -1.66
C PRO A 140 -0.18 -18.54 -2.24
N LEU A 141 0.95 -18.44 -1.55
CA LEU A 141 2.18 -17.83 -2.05
C LEU A 141 3.23 -18.92 -2.23
N HIS A 142 3.86 -18.95 -3.40
CA HIS A 142 4.96 -19.86 -3.64
C HIS A 142 6.14 -19.48 -2.76
N ALA A 143 6.44 -20.34 -1.79
CA ALA A 143 7.49 -20.15 -0.81
C ALA A 143 8.10 -21.51 -0.46
N ALA A 144 9.41 -21.53 -0.27
CA ALA A 144 10.14 -22.73 0.08
C ALA A 144 10.64 -22.61 1.54
N PHE A 145 10.38 -23.65 2.32
CA PHE A 145 10.83 -23.78 3.71
C PHE A 145 11.92 -24.84 3.80
N PRO A 146 12.84 -24.74 4.80
CA PRO A 146 13.83 -25.77 5.03
C PRO A 146 13.16 -27.13 5.28
N PHE A 147 13.84 -28.21 4.88
CA PHE A 147 13.36 -29.59 5.05
C PHE A 147 12.02 -29.90 4.35
N GLN A 148 11.64 -29.13 3.32
CA GLN A 148 10.42 -29.37 2.54
C GLN A 148 9.14 -29.37 3.40
N TRP A 149 9.09 -28.57 4.47
CA TRP A 149 7.91 -28.47 5.34
C TRP A 149 6.63 -28.02 4.60
N GLN A 150 6.80 -27.39 3.43
CA GLN A 150 5.72 -27.02 2.53
C GLN A 150 5.04 -28.22 1.85
N GLU A 151 5.66 -29.39 1.76
CA GLU A 151 5.11 -30.55 1.06
C GLU A 151 4.05 -31.28 1.89
N ARG A 152 2.83 -31.31 1.37
CA ARG A 152 1.68 -31.98 2.00
C ARG A 152 1.87 -33.50 2.14
N SER A 153 2.57 -34.12 1.19
CA SER A 153 2.87 -35.56 1.15
C SER A 153 3.75 -36.02 2.30
N ILE A 154 4.73 -35.20 2.68
CA ILE A 154 5.72 -35.54 3.71
C ILE A 154 5.27 -35.03 5.08
N HIS A 155 4.77 -33.79 5.15
CA HIS A 155 4.46 -33.11 6.41
C HIS A 155 3.07 -32.42 6.38
N PRO A 156 1.97 -33.19 6.51
CA PRO A 156 0.61 -32.66 6.36
C PRO A 156 0.23 -31.61 7.42
N ILE A 157 0.71 -31.76 8.67
CA ILE A 157 0.45 -30.81 9.76
C ILE A 157 1.23 -29.52 9.54
N SER A 158 2.53 -29.60 9.22
CA SER A 158 3.37 -28.44 8.95
C SER A 158 2.85 -27.65 7.75
N HIS A 159 2.45 -28.34 6.68
CA HIS A 159 1.81 -27.74 5.53
C HIS A 159 0.54 -26.95 5.91
N ALA A 160 -0.35 -27.54 6.72
CA ALA A 160 -1.57 -26.85 7.19
C ALA A 160 -1.25 -25.59 8.01
N ILE A 161 -0.25 -25.65 8.89
CA ILE A 161 0.19 -24.49 9.68
C ILE A 161 0.73 -23.38 8.77
N ILE A 162 1.60 -23.72 7.81
CA ILE A 162 2.17 -22.76 6.85
C ILE A 162 1.06 -22.13 6.00
N TYR A 163 0.10 -22.93 5.53
CA TYR A 163 -1.02 -22.46 4.74
C TYR A 163 -1.88 -21.45 5.52
N LEU A 164 -2.25 -21.76 6.77
CA LEU A 164 -3.00 -20.86 7.63
C LEU A 164 -2.22 -19.59 7.94
N PHE A 165 -0.93 -19.73 8.23
CA PHE A 165 -0.04 -18.60 8.48
C PHE A 165 0.09 -17.67 7.27
N GLN A 166 0.28 -18.20 6.07
CA GLN A 166 0.33 -17.39 4.84
C GLN A 166 -1.01 -16.71 4.55
N SER A 167 -2.13 -17.42 4.73
CA SER A 167 -3.47 -16.87 4.51
C SER A 167 -3.79 -15.71 5.46
N TRP A 168 -3.45 -15.88 6.75
CA TRP A 168 -3.56 -14.82 7.75
C TRP A 168 -2.63 -13.64 7.45
N SER A 169 -1.36 -13.92 7.17
CA SER A 169 -0.35 -12.91 6.81
C SER A 169 -0.79 -12.06 5.63
N LEU A 170 -1.22 -12.69 4.55
CA LEU A 170 -1.67 -12.04 3.33
C LEU A 170 -2.86 -11.11 3.61
N THR A 171 -3.87 -11.62 4.32
CA THR A 171 -5.07 -10.85 4.68
C THR A 171 -4.69 -9.64 5.52
N TYR A 172 -3.83 -9.84 6.53
CA TYR A 172 -3.35 -8.78 7.40
C TYR A 172 -2.57 -7.71 6.62
N PHE A 173 -1.56 -8.11 5.85
CA PHE A 173 -0.68 -7.18 5.14
C PHE A 173 -1.41 -6.37 4.06
N LEU A 174 -2.32 -6.98 3.31
CA LEU A 174 -3.09 -6.26 2.29
C LEU A 174 -4.12 -5.31 2.92
N THR A 175 -4.76 -5.70 4.03
CA THR A 175 -5.65 -4.81 4.78
C THR A 175 -4.87 -3.65 5.39
N TRP A 176 -3.72 -3.93 5.99
CA TRP A 176 -2.82 -2.94 6.56
C TRP A 176 -2.35 -1.94 5.49
N LEU A 177 -1.94 -2.43 4.32
CA LEU A 177 -1.51 -1.59 3.20
C LEU A 177 -2.65 -0.67 2.76
N MET A 178 -3.87 -1.20 2.62
CA MET A 178 -5.03 -0.39 2.23
C MET A 178 -5.28 0.76 3.22
N CYS A 179 -5.20 0.49 4.53
CA CYS A 179 -5.37 1.52 5.55
C CYS A 179 -4.28 2.61 5.46
N ILE A 180 -3.02 2.22 5.25
CA ILE A 180 -1.88 3.15 5.16
C ILE A 180 -1.92 3.99 3.89
N GLU A 181 -2.29 3.39 2.75
CA GLU A 181 -2.49 4.13 1.50
C GLU A 181 -3.67 5.10 1.62
N GLY A 182 -4.77 4.66 2.25
CA GLY A 182 -5.92 5.54 2.56
C GLY A 182 -5.55 6.74 3.44
N LEU A 183 -4.71 6.51 4.47
CA LEU A 183 -4.17 7.58 5.31
C LEU A 183 -3.30 8.54 4.48
N SER A 184 -2.40 7.99 3.65
CA SER A 184 -1.49 8.77 2.80
C SER A 184 -2.24 9.68 1.82
N VAL A 185 -3.27 9.14 1.16
CA VAL A 185 -4.14 9.92 0.26
C VAL A 185 -4.89 11.01 1.03
N SER A 186 -5.39 10.71 2.23
CA SER A 186 -6.12 11.69 3.05
C SER A 186 -5.22 12.87 3.46
N ILE A 187 -4.01 12.58 3.95
CA ILE A 187 -3.01 13.60 4.28
C ILE A 187 -2.67 14.45 3.06
N TYR A 188 -2.48 13.81 1.90
CA TYR A 188 -2.15 14.51 0.66
C TYR A 188 -3.24 15.49 0.22
N VAL A 189 -4.51 15.07 0.28
CA VAL A 189 -5.65 15.94 -0.03
C VAL A 189 -5.71 17.12 0.94
N GLU A 190 -5.52 16.88 2.24
CA GLU A 190 -5.56 17.97 3.23
C GLU A 190 -4.42 18.97 3.03
N ILE A 191 -3.19 18.52 2.77
CA ILE A 191 -2.05 19.40 2.44
C ILE A 191 -2.34 20.24 1.19
N THR A 192 -2.93 19.63 0.17
CA THR A 192 -3.26 20.33 -1.09
C THR A 192 -4.31 21.42 -0.86
N LEU A 193 -5.38 21.10 -0.11
CA LEU A 193 -6.44 22.07 0.21
C LEU A 193 -5.92 23.22 1.07
N VAL A 194 -5.08 22.93 2.07
CA VAL A 194 -4.45 23.96 2.91
C VAL A 194 -3.54 24.85 2.06
N SER A 195 -2.69 24.27 1.22
CA SER A 195 -1.78 25.03 0.34
C SER A 195 -2.53 25.97 -0.59
N LEU A 196 -3.64 25.51 -1.19
CA LEU A 196 -4.48 26.35 -2.05
C LEU A 196 -5.09 27.53 -1.28
N SER A 197 -5.64 27.26 -0.09
CA SER A 197 -6.24 28.32 0.75
C SER A 197 -5.21 29.36 1.23
N VAL A 198 -3.97 28.93 1.48
CA VAL A 198 -2.86 29.84 1.82
C VAL A 198 -2.47 30.68 0.61
N LEU A 199 -2.43 30.10 -0.60
CA LEU A 199 -2.16 30.83 -1.84
C LEU A 199 -3.19 31.94 -2.08
N GLU A 200 -4.48 31.64 -1.96
CA GLU A 200 -5.57 32.63 -2.08
C GLU A 200 -5.43 33.75 -1.03
N ALA A 201 -5.11 33.39 0.21
CA ALA A 201 -4.91 34.37 1.28
C ALA A 201 -3.68 35.27 1.04
N MET A 202 -2.62 34.75 0.42
CA MET A 202 -1.45 35.55 0.04
C MET A 202 -1.73 36.44 -1.17
N GLU A 203 -2.51 35.96 -2.14
CA GLU A 203 -2.96 36.77 -3.28
C GLU A 203 -3.79 37.98 -2.80
N ALA A 204 -4.69 37.75 -1.83
CA ALA A 204 -5.46 38.82 -1.19
C ALA A 204 -4.59 39.88 -0.48
N ARG A 205 -3.37 39.51 -0.04
CA ARG A 205 -2.40 40.45 0.58
C ARG A 205 -1.62 41.29 -0.43
N LYS A 206 -1.80 41.06 -1.74
CA LYS A 206 -1.15 41.80 -2.84
C LYS A 206 0.39 41.87 -2.76
N ASP A 207 1.03 40.82 -2.23
CA ASP A 207 2.49 40.66 -2.35
C ASP A 207 2.82 39.64 -3.46
N PRO A 208 2.96 40.08 -4.72
CA PRO A 208 3.06 39.19 -5.88
C PRO A 208 4.34 38.36 -5.87
N LYS A 209 5.41 38.80 -5.18
CA LYS A 209 6.67 38.05 -5.13
C LYS A 209 6.53 36.80 -4.28
N VAL A 210 5.92 36.93 -3.10
CA VAL A 210 5.70 35.81 -2.18
C VAL A 210 4.69 34.81 -2.76
N VAL A 211 3.61 35.32 -3.37
CA VAL A 211 2.60 34.50 -4.07
C VAL A 211 3.23 33.66 -5.17
N THR A 212 4.08 34.27 -6.01
CA THR A 212 4.75 33.57 -7.12
C THR A 212 5.70 32.49 -6.61
N GLN A 213 6.50 32.78 -5.57
CA GLN A 213 7.41 31.80 -4.98
C GLN A 213 6.65 30.59 -4.43
N PHE A 214 5.56 30.81 -3.70
CA PHE A 214 4.76 29.74 -3.14
C PHE A 214 4.02 28.94 -4.21
N ALA A 215 3.47 29.59 -5.24
CA ALA A 215 2.82 28.92 -6.36
C ALA A 215 3.79 28.00 -7.13
N VAL A 216 5.04 28.42 -7.32
CA VAL A 216 6.09 27.60 -7.95
C VAL A 216 6.42 26.38 -7.09
N LEU A 217 6.57 26.54 -5.76
CA LEU A 217 6.80 25.41 -4.85
C LEU A 217 5.64 24.41 -4.85
N MET A 218 4.40 24.92 -4.85
CA MET A 218 3.20 24.09 -4.94
C MET A 218 3.15 23.32 -6.27
N LEU A 219 3.45 23.97 -7.40
CA LEU A 219 3.52 23.32 -8.71
C LEU A 219 4.63 22.27 -8.79
N LEU A 220 5.80 22.51 -8.18
CA LEU A 220 6.88 21.53 -8.14
C LEU A 220 6.48 20.30 -7.30
N ALA A 221 5.84 20.52 -6.14
CA ALA A 221 5.36 19.43 -5.29
C ALA A 221 4.26 18.60 -5.97
N LEU A 222 3.23 19.26 -6.51
CA LEU A 222 2.15 18.61 -7.26
C LEU A 222 2.65 17.94 -8.55
N GLY A 223 3.59 18.58 -9.24
CA GLY A 223 4.22 18.06 -10.46
C GLY A 223 5.02 16.79 -10.21
N HIS A 224 5.80 16.75 -9.13
CA HIS A 224 6.54 15.55 -8.72
C HIS A 224 5.58 14.38 -8.42
N LEU A 225 4.47 14.64 -7.71
CA LEU A 225 3.45 13.61 -7.50
C LEU A 225 2.77 13.17 -8.80
N SER A 226 2.43 14.10 -9.70
CA SER A 226 1.83 13.74 -11.00
C SER A 226 2.76 12.88 -11.84
N MET A 227 4.08 13.11 -11.73
CA MET A 227 5.10 12.31 -12.40
C MET A 227 5.08 10.88 -11.87
N TRP A 228 5.06 10.69 -10.55
CA TRP A 228 4.94 9.35 -9.94
C TRP A 228 3.64 8.64 -10.32
N SER A 229 2.51 9.35 -10.34
CA SER A 229 1.22 8.80 -10.80
C SER A 229 1.27 8.40 -12.28
N TYR A 230 1.83 9.25 -13.14
CA TYR A 230 1.97 8.97 -14.58
C TYR A 230 2.87 7.76 -14.85
N PHE A 231 4.01 7.65 -14.16
CA PHE A 231 4.88 6.48 -14.28
C PHE A 231 4.21 5.21 -13.74
N GLY A 232 3.42 5.32 -12.67
CA GLY A 232 2.58 4.22 -12.16
C GLY A 232 1.55 3.73 -13.17
N ASP A 233 0.84 4.65 -13.82
CA ASP A 233 -0.12 4.34 -14.89
C ASP A 233 0.55 3.74 -16.12
N LEU A 234 1.69 4.31 -16.54
CA LEU A 234 2.46 3.79 -17.68
C LEU A 234 2.96 2.37 -17.41
N LEU A 235 3.49 2.12 -16.21
CA LEU A 235 3.93 0.79 -15.79
C LEU A 235 2.75 -0.19 -15.78
N SER A 236 1.59 0.22 -15.26
CA SER A 236 0.38 -0.59 -15.23
C SER A 236 -0.12 -0.93 -16.64
N GLN A 237 -0.15 0.04 -17.56
CA GLN A 237 -0.51 -0.18 -18.97
C GLN A 237 0.47 -1.12 -19.67
N LYS A 238 1.78 -0.97 -19.42
CA LYS A 238 2.80 -1.85 -20.00
C LYS A 238 2.69 -3.26 -19.43
N SER A 239 2.44 -3.40 -18.13
CA SER A 239 2.21 -4.69 -17.47
C SER A 239 0.98 -5.39 -18.06
N LEU A 240 -0.13 -4.67 -18.28
CA LEU A 240 -1.34 -5.22 -18.90
C LEU A 240 -1.06 -5.73 -20.32
N LYS A 241 -0.36 -4.95 -21.15
CA LYS A 241 0.04 -5.37 -22.50
C LYS A 241 0.94 -6.61 -22.52
N ILE A 242 1.86 -6.70 -21.55
CA ILE A 242 2.73 -7.89 -21.41
C ILE A 242 1.88 -9.10 -20.97
N SER A 243 0.92 -8.90 -20.07
CA SER A 243 -0.02 -9.94 -19.65
C SER A 243 -0.88 -10.46 -20.80
N GLU A 244 -1.42 -9.56 -21.65
CA GLU A 244 -2.18 -9.93 -22.84
C GLU A 244 -1.31 -10.71 -23.83
N ALA A 245 -0.10 -10.24 -24.13
CA ALA A 245 0.83 -10.93 -25.02
C ALA A 245 1.22 -12.33 -24.49
N ALA A 246 1.39 -12.47 -23.17
CA ALA A 246 1.67 -13.76 -22.54
C ALA A 246 0.46 -14.72 -22.62
N TYR A 247 -0.76 -14.19 -22.49
CA TYR A 247 -2.00 -14.98 -22.66
C TYR A 247 -2.17 -15.45 -24.11
N GLU A 248 -1.97 -14.56 -25.09
CA GLU A 248 -2.04 -14.91 -26.51
C GLU A 248 -0.99 -15.96 -26.93
N ALA A 249 0.21 -15.91 -26.33
CA ALA A 249 1.25 -16.91 -26.56
C ALA A 249 0.92 -18.29 -25.95
N TYR A 250 -0.06 -18.36 -25.04
CA TYR A 250 -0.44 -19.57 -24.32
C TYR A 250 -1.74 -20.20 -24.84
N ASP A 251 -2.54 -19.48 -25.64
CA ASP A 251 -3.80 -20.00 -26.20
C ASP A 251 -3.54 -21.13 -27.22
N PRO A 252 -3.92 -22.39 -26.92
CA PRO A 252 -3.67 -23.54 -27.78
C PRO A 252 -4.64 -23.62 -28.98
N THR A 253 -5.58 -22.68 -29.12
CA THR A 253 -6.55 -22.64 -30.22
C THR A 253 -6.15 -21.73 -31.38
N LYS A 254 -4.94 -21.14 -31.31
CA LYS A 254 -4.25 -20.46 -32.42
C LYS A 254 -2.98 -21.21 -32.84
#